data_AF-A0A6S6FYG9-F1
#
_entry.id   AF-A0A6S6FYG9-F1
#
_cell.length_a   1.000
_cell.length_b   1.000
_cell.length_c   1.000
_cell.angle_alpha   90.00
_cell.angle_beta   90.00
_cell.angle_gamma   90.00
#
_symmetry.space_group_name_H-M   'P 1'
#
loop_
_entity.id
_entity.type
_entity.pdbx_description
1 polymer ?
#
loop_
_entity_poly.entity_id
_entity_poly.type
_entity_poly.pdbx_seq_one_letter_code
_entity_poly.pdbx_strand_id
1 'polypeptide(L)' 'MGITATIINTVTGQPIQRFTFGRMPKPWVSFNLESGELVTADRVEVGKPAPGKFVAPVTVWVTPKG' A
#
# COMPACT_ATOMS: atom_id res chain seq x y z
N MET A 1 -11.13 -12.18 -4.84
CA MET A 1 -10.75 -10.91 -5.49
C MET A 1 -10.10 -10.03 -4.44
N GLY A 2 -8.91 -9.53 -4.69
CA GLY A 2 -8.16 -8.69 -3.74
C GLY A 2 -7.50 -7.53 -4.45
N ILE A 3 -7.17 -6.49 -3.70
CA ILE A 3 -6.48 -5.30 -4.20
C ILE A 3 -5.02 -5.44 -3.81
N THR A 4 -4.18 -5.74 -4.80
CA THR A 4 -2.73 -5.75 -4.62
C THR A 4 -2.23 -4.31 -4.64
N ALA A 5 -1.69 -3.87 -3.51
CA ALA A 5 -1.10 -2.56 -3.35
C ALA A 5 0.42 -2.66 -3.16
N THR A 6 1.14 -1.64 -3.62
CA THR A 6 2.55 -1.45 -3.31
C THR A 6 2.66 -0.64 -2.03
N ILE A 7 3.35 -1.18 -1.02
CA ILE A 7 3.62 -0.48 0.22
C ILE A 7 4.89 0.35 0.04
N ILE A 8 4.83 1.65 0.30
CA ILE A 8 5.96 2.58 0.15
C ILE A 8 6.26 3.23 1.49
N ASN A 9 7.56 3.34 1.80
CA ASN A 9 8.03 4.09 2.95
C ASN A 9 7.91 5.60 2.65
N THR A 10 7.17 6.34 3.47
CA THR A 10 7.02 7.80 3.38
C THR A 10 8.32 8.56 3.53
N VAL A 11 9.26 8.04 4.32
CA VAL A 11 10.56 8.68 4.63
C VAL A 11 11.53 8.51 3.48
N THR A 12 11.64 7.29 2.92
CA THR A 12 12.62 7.00 1.86
C THR A 12 12.04 7.14 0.45
N GLY A 13 10.71 7.14 0.31
CA GLY A 13 10.03 7.10 -0.98
C GLY A 13 10.19 5.76 -1.71
N GLN A 14 10.79 4.75 -1.09
CA GLN A 14 11.07 3.47 -1.71
C GLN A 14 10.00 2.43 -1.41
N PRO A 15 9.70 1.52 -2.36
CA PRO A 15 8.80 0.41 -2.12
C PRO A 15 9.41 -0.55 -1.07
N ILE A 16 8.61 -0.88 -0.06
CA ILE A 16 8.96 -1.85 0.98
C ILE A 16 8.58 -3.25 0.50
N GLN A 17 7.31 -3.44 0.13
CA GLN A 17 6.75 -4.73 -0.28
C GLN A 17 5.46 -4.56 -1.10
N ARG A 18 4.89 -5.68 -1.56
CA ARG A 18 3.51 -5.71 -2.07
C ARG A 18 2.60 -6.37 -1.04
N PHE A 19 1.38 -5.87 -0.91
CA PHE A 19 0.41 -6.42 0.02
C PHE A 19 -0.94 -6.58 -0.68
N THR A 20 -1.60 -7.73 -0.50
CA THR A 20 -2.92 -7.96 -1.06
C THR A 20 -3.98 -7.75 0.02
N PHE A 21 -4.73 -6.66 -0.11
CA PHE A 21 -5.87 -6.39 0.76
C PHE A 21 -7.12 -7.10 0.24
N GLY A 22 -7.96 -7.61 1.15
CA GLY A 22 -9.26 -8.20 0.76
C GLY A 22 -10.27 -7.19 0.20
N ARG A 23 -10.04 -5.90 0.42
CA ARG A 23 -10.87 -4.77 -0.04
C ARG A 23 -9.99 -3.53 -0.24
N MET A 24 -10.56 -2.44 -0.74
CA MET A 24 -9.85 -1.15 -0.82
C MET A 24 -9.33 -0.73 0.56
N PRO A 25 -8.00 -0.55 0.72
CA PRO A 25 -7.44 -0.06 1.97
C PRO A 25 -7.93 1.37 2.21
N LYS A 26 -8.35 1.64 3.45
CA LYS A 26 -8.65 3.00 3.88
C LYS A 26 -7.34 3.66 4.34
N PRO A 27 -7.22 4.99 4.25
CA PRO A 27 -6.25 5.72 5.04
C PRO A 27 -6.37 5.33 6.52
N TRP A 28 -5.24 5.31 7.23
CA TRP A 28 -5.12 4.96 8.65
C TRP A 28 -5.44 3.51 9.02
N VAL A 29 -5.52 2.61 8.03
CA VAL A 29 -5.58 1.17 8.32
C VAL A 29 -4.25 0.71 8.88
N SER A 30 -4.29 -0.03 9.99
CA SER A 30 -3.11 -0.70 10.53
C SER A 30 -3.02 -2.13 10.02
N PHE A 31 -1.82 -2.54 9.65
CA PHE A 31 -1.52 -3.90 9.18
C PHE A 31 -0.06 -4.24 9.48
N ASN A 32 0.24 -5.53 9.51
CA ASN A 32 1.62 -5.99 9.71
C ASN A 32 2.32 -6.06 8.35
N LEU A 33 3.54 -5.52 8.29
CA LEU A 33 4.48 -5.78 7.22
C LEU A 33 4.93 -7.24 7.25
N GLU A 34 5.56 -7.70 6.17
CA GLU A 34 6.20 -9.02 6.09
C GLU A 34 7.30 -9.20 7.14
N SER A 35 7.90 -8.10 7.61
CA SER A 35 8.83 -8.08 8.74
C SER A 35 8.18 -8.39 10.09
N GLY A 36 6.85 -8.40 10.18
CA GLY A 36 6.09 -8.50 11.43
C GLY A 36 5.84 -7.15 12.11
N GLU A 37 6.36 -6.05 11.55
CA GLU A 37 6.16 -4.71 12.08
C GLU A 37 4.73 -4.20 11.84
N LEU A 38 4.06 -3.76 12.90
CA LEU A 38 2.75 -3.11 12.80
C LEU A 38 2.91 -1.67 12.33
N VAL A 39 2.45 -1.39 11.12
CA VAL A 39 2.43 -0.05 10.52
C VAL A 39 1.02 0.44 10.31
N THR A 40 0.86 1.76 10.22
CA THR A 40 -0.40 2.42 9.89
C THR A 40 -0.25 3.13 8.55
N ALA A 41 -1.22 2.96 7.66
CA ALA A 41 -1.27 3.67 6.40
C ALA A 41 -1.44 5.17 6.62
N ASP A 42 -0.46 5.98 6.22
CA ASP A 42 -0.55 7.43 6.28
C ASP A 42 -1.47 7.97 5.18
N ARG A 43 -1.32 7.42 3.97
CA ARG A 43 -2.16 7.75 2.82
C ARG A 43 -2.26 6.57 1.86
N VAL A 44 -3.37 6.53 1.14
CA VAL A 44 -3.62 5.58 0.05
C VAL A 44 -3.79 6.36 -1.23
N GLU A 45 -3.02 6.01 -2.24
CA GLU A 45 -3.05 6.59 -3.56
C GLU A 45 -3.54 5.55 -4.56
N VAL A 46 -4.56 5.89 -5.32
CA VAL A 46 -5.09 5.04 -6.39
C VAL A 46 -4.71 5.69 -7.71
N GLY A 47 -3.77 5.08 -8.43
CA GLY A 47 -3.29 5.60 -9.69
C GLY A 47 -4.26 5.34 -10.84
N LYS A 48 -3.99 5.98 -11.97
CA LYS A 48 -4.74 5.72 -13.21
C LYS A 48 -4.31 4.37 -13.79
N PRO A 49 -5.25 3.49 -14.20
CA PRO A 49 -4.90 2.29 -14.93
C PRO A 49 -4.13 2.63 -16.21
N ALA A 50 -3.12 1.83 -16.54
CA ALA A 50 -2.45 1.96 -17.83
C ALA A 50 -3.45 1.72 -18.98
N PRO A 51 -3.30 2.36 -20.16
CA PRO A 51 -4.14 2.08 -21.31
C PRO A 51 -4.20 0.57 -21.60
N GLY A 52 -5.41 0.03 -21.76
CA GLY A 52 -5.64 -1.41 -21.96
C GLY A 52 -5.64 -2.26 -20.68
N LYS A 53 -5.42 -1.68 -19.49
CA LYS A 53 -5.58 -2.37 -18.20
C LYS A 53 -6.79 -1.85 -17.44
N PHE A 54 -7.55 -2.75 -16.83
CA PHE A 54 -8.73 -2.40 -16.03
C PHE A 54 -8.39 -2.16 -14.54
N VAL A 55 -7.33 -2.79 -14.04
CA VAL A 55 -6.94 -2.71 -12.63
C VAL A 55 -6.10 -1.45 -12.38
N ALA A 56 -6.59 -0.58 -11.51
CA ALA A 56 -5.86 0.58 -11.02
C ALA A 56 -4.72 0.16 -10.09
N PRO A 57 -3.50 0.69 -10.24
CA PRO A 57 -2.45 0.47 -9.26
C PRO A 57 -2.82 1.18 -7.95
N VAL A 58 -2.65 0.49 -6.83
CA VAL A 58 -2.85 1.06 -5.49
C VAL A 58 -1.50 1.15 -4.81
N THR A 59 -1.22 2.30 -4.23
CA THR A 59 -0.01 2.57 -3.45
C THR A 59 -0.44 2.97 -2.05
N VAL A 60 0.09 2.27 -1.05
CA VAL A 60 -0.15 2.58 0.36
C VAL A 60 1.15 3.08 0.94
N TRP A 61 1.11 4.29 1.47
CA TRP A 61 2.24 4.93 2.09
C TRP A 61 2.19 4.71 3.59
N VAL A 62 3.31 4.27 4.16
CA VAL A 62 3.46 4.00 5.59
C VAL A 62 4.75 4.61 6.10
N THR A 63 4.77 4.95 7.38
CA THR A 63 5.96 5.36 8.11
C THR A 63 6.36 4.23 9.07
N PRO A 64 7.33 3.37 8.72
CA PRO A 64 7.86 2.36 9.64
C PRO A 64 8.51 3.04 10.86
N LYS A 65 8.42 2.40 12.01
CA LYS A 65 8.95 2.90 13.29
C LYS A 65 10.48 2.94 13.35
N GLY A 66 11.15 2.23 12.45
CA GLY A 66 12.62 2.18 12.39
C GLY A 66 13.22 1.24 13.43
#